data_AF-A0A4Z1R537-F1
#
_entry.id   AF-A0A4Z1R537-F1
#
_cell.length_a   1.000
_cell.length_b   1.000
_cell.length_c   1.000
_cell.angle_alpha   90.00
_cell.angle_beta   90.00
_cell.angle_gamma   90.00
#
_symmetry.space_group_name_H-M   'P 1'
#
loop_
_entity.id
_entity.type
_entity.pdbx_description
1 polymer ?
#
loop_
_entity_poly.entity_id
_entity_poly.type
_entity_poly.pdbx_seq_one_letter_code
_entity_poly.pdbx_strand_id
1 'polypeptide(L)' 'MAVDLFGPVPRKPPTIRMRAIDHGQAPGMMPGWRTPQGAHFRCWRCGHDGGWLFDMTVSEIKRGVPCPNCNEEKP' A
#
# COMPACT_ATOMS: atom_id res chain seq x y z
N MET A 1 20.82 21.84 28.47
CA MET A 1 20.70 21.83 27.00
C MET A 1 21.06 20.42 26.53
N ALA A 2 20.13 19.68 25.94
CA ALA A 2 20.40 18.34 25.45
C ALA A 2 21.22 18.45 24.16
N VAL A 3 22.46 17.94 24.18
CA VAL A 3 23.31 17.88 23.00
C VAL A 3 22.80 16.70 22.15
N ASP A 4 22.45 16.96 20.89
CA ASP A 4 22.07 15.91 19.94
C ASP A 4 23.33 15.19 19.46
N LEU A 5 23.60 14.02 20.05
CA LEU A 5 24.78 13.19 19.78
C LEU A 5 24.71 12.45 18.43
N PHE A 6 23.55 12.40 17.78
CA PHE A 6 23.32 11.55 16.61
C PHE A 6 23.04 12.33 15.32
N GLY A 7 22.83 13.65 15.42
CA GLY A 7 22.59 14.50 14.27
C GLY A 7 21.26 14.20 13.56
N PRO A 8 20.98 14.87 12.44
CA PRO A 8 19.70 14.75 11.75
C PRO A 8 19.52 13.35 11.15
N VAL A 9 18.48 12.63 11.59
CA VAL A 9 18.10 11.34 10.99
C VAL A 9 17.64 11.56 9.55
N PRO A 10 18.27 10.92 8.55
CA PRO A 10 17.87 11.08 7.15
C PRO A 10 16.42 10.61 6.96
N ARG A 11 15.60 11.47 6.34
CA ARG A 11 14.20 11.12 6.06
C ARG A 11 14.18 10.07 4.96
N LYS A 12 13.46 8.97 5.21
CA LYS A 12 13.20 7.97 4.16
C LYS A 12 12.45 8.63 2.99
N PRO A 13 12.76 8.26 1.73
CA PRO A 13 12.05 8.79 0.58
C PRO A 13 10.55 8.47 0.69
N PRO A 14 9.66 9.36 0.19
CA PRO A 14 8.23 9.12 0.22
C PRO A 14 7.86 7.92 -0.66
N THR A 15 7.16 6.95 -0.09
CA THR A 15 6.64 5.79 -0.82
C THR A 15 5.41 6.16 -1.63
N ILE A 16 5.43 5.89 -2.93
CA ILE A 16 4.27 6.05 -3.81
C ILE A 16 3.31 4.88 -3.62
N ARG A 17 2.12 5.15 -3.09
CA ARG A 17 1.07 4.14 -2.90
C ARG A 17 0.02 4.19 -4.00
N MET A 18 -0.35 3.02 -4.49
CA MET A 18 -1.50 2.77 -5.35
C MET A 18 -2.78 3.01 -4.55
N ARG A 19 -3.81 3.54 -5.20
CA ARG A 19 -5.11 3.83 -4.57
C ARG A 19 -6.12 2.79 -5.01
N ALA A 20 -7.05 2.46 -4.12
CA ALA A 20 -8.22 1.69 -4.49
C ALA A 20 -9.06 2.52 -5.46
N ILE A 21 -9.33 1.96 -6.65
CA ILE A 21 -10.23 2.55 -7.64
C ILE A 21 -11.61 1.89 -7.61
N ASP A 22 -11.69 0.68 -7.06
CA ASP A 22 -12.94 -0.02 -6.78
C ASP A 22 -12.82 -0.81 -5.47
N HIS A 23 -13.95 -1.01 -4.79
CA HIS A 23 -14.05 -1.75 -3.54
C HIS A 23 -14.99 -2.93 -3.73
N GLY A 24 -14.62 -4.07 -3.17
CA GLY A 24 -15.41 -5.28 -3.33
C GLY A 24 -15.25 -6.23 -2.17
N GLN A 25 -16.06 -7.28 -2.21
CA GLN A 25 -16.01 -8.36 -1.26
C GLN A 25 -15.94 -9.67 -2.04
N ALA A 26 -15.07 -10.57 -1.61
CA ALA A 26 -15.01 -11.91 -2.18
C ALA A 26 -16.33 -12.66 -1.90
N PRO A 27 -16.77 -13.54 -2.82
CA PRO A 27 -18.01 -14.29 -2.69
C PRO A 27 -18.01 -15.30 -1.53
N GLY A 28 -16.84 -15.58 -0.95
CA GLY A 28 -16.66 -16.43 0.21
C GLY A 28 -15.39 -16.09 0.98
N MET A 29 -15.35 -16.49 2.25
CA MET A 29 -14.19 -16.30 3.11
C MET A 29 -13.26 -17.50 2.94
N MET A 30 -12.09 -17.30 2.33
CA MET A 30 -11.11 -18.38 2.13
C MET A 30 -10.43 -18.76 3.44
N PRO A 31 -10.04 -20.03 3.64
CA PRO A 31 -9.28 -20.44 4.81
C PRO A 31 -8.00 -19.61 4.99
N GLY A 32 -7.83 -19.03 6.17
CA GLY A 32 -6.68 -18.19 6.50
C GLY A 32 -6.83 -16.70 6.19
N TRP A 33 -7.93 -16.27 5.55
CA TRP A 33 -8.21 -14.84 5.41
C TRP A 33 -8.76 -14.27 6.72
N ARG A 34 -8.34 -13.06 7.04
CA ARG A 34 -8.84 -12.25 8.15
C ARG A 34 -10.15 -11.57 7.76
N THR A 35 -10.29 -11.18 6.49
CA THR A 35 -11.49 -10.49 5.98
C THR A 35 -11.84 -10.93 4.56
N PRO A 36 -13.13 -10.88 4.18
CA PRO A 36 -13.54 -11.08 2.79
C PRO A 36 -13.37 -9.81 1.93
N GLN A 37 -12.92 -8.71 2.52
CA GLN A 37 -12.85 -7.40 1.87
C GLN A 37 -11.62 -7.31 0.96
N GLY A 38 -11.79 -6.56 -0.13
CA GLY A 38 -10.74 -6.30 -1.09
C GLY A 38 -11.00 -5.05 -1.91
N ALA A 39 -10.02 -4.69 -2.73
CA ALA A 39 -10.12 -3.56 -3.63
C ALA A 39 -9.27 -3.77 -4.88
N HIS A 40 -9.67 -3.10 -5.96
CA HIS A 40 -8.89 -3.00 -7.18
C HIS A 40 -7.94 -1.81 -7.07
N PHE A 41 -6.64 -2.03 -7.21
CA PHE A 41 -5.64 -0.98 -6.99
C PHE A 41 -5.01 -0.51 -8.30
N ARG A 42 -4.94 0.82 -8.45
CA ARG A 42 -4.23 1.45 -9.57
C ARG A 42 -3.29 2.55 -9.08
N CYS A 43 -2.09 2.59 -9.65
CA CYS A 43 -1.13 3.65 -9.37
C CYS A 43 -1.55 4.93 -10.08
N TRP A 44 -1.80 5.98 -9.31
CA TRP A 44 -2.13 7.30 -9.85
C TRP A 44 -0.94 7.97 -10.56
N ARG A 45 0.30 7.55 -10.27
CA ARG A 45 1.52 8.16 -10.82
C ARG A 45 1.96 7.55 -12.14
N CYS A 46 2.15 6.23 -12.19
CA CYS A 46 2.63 5.53 -13.40
C CYS A 46 1.52 4.81 -14.17
N GLY A 47 0.29 4.79 -13.66
CA GLY A 47 -0.84 4.13 -14.31
C GLY A 47 -0.88 2.61 -14.14
N HIS A 48 0.13 1.98 -13.51
CA HIS A 48 0.19 0.54 -13.28
C HIS A 48 -1.07 0.03 -12.57
N ASP A 49 -1.66 -1.03 -13.13
CA ASP A 49 -2.81 -1.73 -12.58
C ASP A 49 -2.31 -2.93 -11.78
N GLY A 50 -2.60 -2.92 -10.48
CA GLY A 50 -2.18 -3.96 -9.54
C GLY A 50 -3.20 -5.07 -9.37
N GLY A 51 -4.34 -4.99 -10.08
CA GLY A 51 -5.41 -5.96 -9.95
C GLY A 51 -6.13 -5.90 -8.60
N TRP A 52 -6.95 -6.93 -8.38
CA TRP A 52 -7.76 -7.09 -7.17
C TRP A 52 -6.94 -7.75 -6.07
N LEU A 53 -6.88 -7.10 -4.92
CA LEU A 53 -6.30 -7.67 -3.70
C LEU A 53 -7.40 -7.85 -2.66
N PHE A 54 -7.45 -9.03 -2.05
CA PHE A 54 -8.38 -9.40 -0.99
C PHE A 54 -7.64 -9.63 0.33
N ASP A 55 -8.39 -9.97 1.37
CA ASP A 55 -7.90 -10.11 2.74
C ASP A 55 -7.32 -8.82 3.34
N MET A 56 -8.02 -7.71 3.07
CA MET A 56 -7.62 -6.39 3.54
C MET A 56 -8.72 -5.73 4.37
N THR A 57 -8.34 -5.16 5.51
CA THR A 57 -9.23 -4.29 6.28
C THR A 57 -9.50 -2.98 5.52
N VAL A 58 -10.64 -2.32 5.81
CA VAL A 58 -10.97 -0.99 5.27
C VAL A 58 -9.83 0.02 5.44
N SER A 59 -9.11 -0.04 6.57
CA SER A 59 -7.98 0.85 6.85
C SER A 59 -6.78 0.58 5.93
N GLU A 60 -6.47 -0.68 5.66
CA GLU A 60 -5.41 -1.07 4.72
C GLU A 60 -5.78 -0.66 3.28
N ILE A 61 -7.03 -0.87 2.88
CA ILE A 61 -7.55 -0.45 1.57
C ILE A 61 -7.42 1.07 1.39
N LYS A 62 -7.87 1.85 2.38
CA LYS A 62 -7.76 3.32 2.36
C LYS A 62 -6.30 3.81 2.33
N ARG A 63 -5.40 3.09 3.00
CA ARG A 63 -3.97 3.44 3.03
C ARG A 63 -3.30 3.19 1.67
N GLY A 64 -3.77 2.20 0.92
CA GLY A 64 -3.21 1.81 -0.36
C GLY A 64 -1.94 0.96 -0.24
N VAL A 65 -1.62 0.27 -1.32
CA VAL A 65 -0.45 -0.63 -1.42
C VAL A 65 0.73 0.06 -2.10
N PRO A 66 1.99 -0.25 -1.76
CA PRO A 66 3.14 0.33 -2.45
C PRO A 66 3.15 -0.06 -3.93
N CYS A 67 3.39 0.91 -4.82
CA CYS A 67 3.54 0.62 -6.25
C CYS A 67 4.90 -0.02 -6.54
N PRO A 68 4.96 -1.21 -7.19
CA PRO A 68 6.22 -1.85 -7.53
C PRO A 68 7.06 -0.99 -8.48
N ASN A 69 6.45 -0.43 -9.52
CA ASN A 69 7.18 0.33 -10.55
C ASN A 69 7.69 1.70 -10.06
N CYS A 70 6.96 2.38 -9.16
CA CYS A 70 7.37 3.70 -8.67
C CYS A 70 8.32 3.63 -7.48
N ASN A 71 8.37 2.50 -6.77
CA ASN A 71 9.21 2.31 -5.59
C ASN A 71 10.29 1.25 -5.83
N GLU A 72 10.55 0.86 -7.08
CA GLU A 72 11.69 0.01 -7.41
C GLU A 72 12.95 0.75 -6.97
N GLU A 73 13.61 0.25 -5.92
CA GLU A 73 14.96 0.68 -5.57
C GLU A 73 15.86 0.27 -6.72
N LYS A 74 16.17 1.23 -7.60
CA LYS A 74 17.27 1.03 -8.54
C LYS A 74 18.54 0.82 -7.70
N PRO A 75 19.32 -0.24 -7.97
CA PRO A 75 20.54 -0.55 -7.23
C PRO A 75 21.56 0.58 -7.30
#